data_AF-A0A1M2VI52-F1
#
_entry.id   AF-A0A1M2VI52-F1
#
_cell.length_a   1.000
_cell.length_b   1.000
_cell.length_c   1.000
_cell.angle_alpha   90.00
_cell.angle_beta   90.00
_cell.angle_gamma   90.00
#
_symmetry.space_group_name_H-M   'P 1'
#
loop_
_entity.id
_entity.type
_entity.pdbx_description
1 polymer ?
#
loop_
_entity_poly.entity_id
_entity_poly.type
_entity_poly.pdbx_seq_one_letter_code
_entity_poly.pdbx_strand_id
1 'polypeptide(L)'
;MYCMDNRLSVWNTIRPKLVEVLEEQRKAREKQAFERKWGNRLYQLRALYTTFLQKDRNIDLRKRTLPGWGDAAQLGCIQSLLTAQEPQADITPDEFAAIQADIFAQGAEFETKARDELAVLLREEGSIVSQHASTSTKRSTEGKGKKITSAADNAVEDSDTLLNRPTALFKCVLESNRHAFSWAGVLEHWQQKHVHSPFTVKPVAVYASIASMKRLLEVLGLPDTARLSEVETLAACGEPICTCGTRLQTYATRPTAKHCYRVYSLVRFNATLVSSVD
;
A
#
# COMPACT_ATOMS: atom_id res chain seq x y z
N MET A 1 -27.60 -0.78 -77.22
CA MET A 1 -28.28 -1.23 -75.98
C MET A 1 -27.36 -1.93 -74.97
N TYR A 2 -26.01 -1.80 -75.03
CA TYR A 2 -25.07 -2.53 -74.16
C TYR A 2 -24.55 -1.75 -72.93
N CYS A 3 -25.02 -0.53 -72.69
CA CYS A 3 -24.47 0.34 -71.64
C CYS A 3 -25.09 0.13 -70.23
N MET A 4 -26.23 -0.56 -70.13
CA MET A 4 -26.94 -0.75 -68.85
C MET A 4 -26.48 -2.00 -68.09
N ASP A 5 -26.17 -3.09 -68.80
CA ASP A 5 -25.80 -4.38 -68.18
C ASP A 5 -24.47 -4.30 -67.41
N ASN A 6 -23.54 -3.47 -67.88
CA ASN A 6 -22.24 -3.31 -67.21
C ASN A 6 -22.37 -2.61 -65.85
N ARG A 7 -23.38 -1.75 -65.65
CA ARG A 7 -23.60 -1.03 -64.38
C ARG A 7 -24.13 -1.95 -63.27
N LEU A 8 -25.02 -2.88 -63.63
CA LEU A 8 -25.59 -3.87 -62.69
C LEU A 8 -24.53 -4.87 -62.21
N SER A 9 -23.66 -5.34 -63.11
CA SER A 9 -22.56 -6.25 -62.77
C SER A 9 -21.55 -5.62 -61.81
N VAL A 10 -21.14 -4.37 -62.08
CA VAL A 10 -20.23 -3.61 -61.22
C VAL A 10 -20.86 -3.38 -59.84
N TRP A 11 -22.14 -3.01 -59.77
CA TRP A 11 -22.83 -2.83 -58.49
C TRP A 11 -22.90 -4.12 -57.66
N ASN A 12 -23.26 -5.24 -58.26
CA ASN A 12 -23.34 -6.53 -57.57
C ASN A 12 -21.99 -6.99 -57.02
N THR A 13 -20.89 -6.60 -57.68
CA THR A 13 -19.53 -6.89 -57.23
C THR A 13 -19.08 -5.99 -56.09
N ILE A 14 -19.45 -4.70 -56.10
CA ILE A 14 -19.01 -3.70 -55.12
C ILE A 14 -19.87 -3.71 -53.86
N ARG A 15 -21.19 -3.91 -53.99
CA ARG A 15 -22.15 -3.88 -52.89
C ARG A 15 -21.76 -4.74 -51.67
N PRO A 16 -21.39 -6.03 -51.80
CA PRO A 16 -21.05 -6.84 -50.62
C PRO A 16 -19.84 -6.29 -49.87
N LYS A 17 -18.81 -5.80 -50.57
CA LYS A 17 -17.61 -5.20 -49.95
C LYS A 17 -17.96 -3.91 -49.20
N LEU A 18 -18.85 -3.09 -49.75
CA LEU A 18 -19.32 -1.89 -49.06
C LEU A 18 -20.12 -2.23 -47.80
N VAL A 19 -20.99 -3.24 -47.86
CA VAL A 19 -21.76 -3.71 -46.69
C VAL A 19 -20.82 -4.22 -45.60
N GLU A 20 -19.83 -5.04 -45.95
CA GLU A 20 -18.83 -5.56 -45.03
C GLU A 20 -18.06 -4.42 -44.32
N VAL A 21 -17.54 -3.45 -45.07
CA VAL A 21 -16.84 -2.28 -44.50
C VAL A 21 -17.74 -1.46 -43.58
N LEU A 22 -19.03 -1.28 -43.94
CA LEU A 22 -19.97 -0.55 -43.10
C LEU A 22 -20.30 -1.30 -41.80
N GLU A 23 -20.43 -2.63 -41.84
CA GLU A 23 -20.65 -3.46 -40.66
C GLU A 23 -19.44 -3.46 -39.73
N GLU A 24 -18.23 -3.56 -40.27
CA GLU A 24 -16.99 -3.44 -39.49
C GLU A 24 -16.89 -2.07 -38.80
N GLN A 25 -17.15 -0.98 -39.53
CA GLN A 25 -17.17 0.35 -38.95
C GLN A 25 -18.25 0.52 -37.87
N ARG A 26 -19.42 -0.10 -38.07
CA ARG A 26 -20.49 -0.09 -37.06
C ARG A 26 -20.04 -0.81 -35.79
N LYS A 27 -19.50 -2.03 -35.90
CA LYS A 27 -18.97 -2.80 -34.77
C LYS A 27 -17.84 -2.04 -34.05
N ALA A 28 -16.95 -1.40 -34.80
CA ALA A 28 -15.87 -0.59 -34.23
C ALA A 28 -16.42 0.60 -33.43
N ARG A 29 -17.42 1.32 -33.95
CA ARG A 29 -18.07 2.43 -33.22
C ARG A 29 -18.82 1.96 -31.98
N GLU A 30 -19.52 0.84 -32.05
CA GLU A 30 -20.23 0.25 -30.92
C GLU A 30 -19.24 -0.16 -29.81
N LYS A 31 -18.12 -0.81 -30.17
CA LYS A 31 -17.04 -1.16 -29.25
C LYS A 31 -16.41 0.09 -28.61
N GLN A 32 -16.04 1.09 -29.41
CA GLN A 32 -15.45 2.33 -28.90
C GLN A 32 -16.41 3.09 -27.98
N ALA A 33 -17.70 3.12 -28.32
CA ALA A 33 -18.71 3.69 -27.45
C ALA A 33 -18.71 2.93 -26.13
N PHE A 34 -18.84 1.59 -26.16
CA PHE A 34 -18.83 0.75 -24.97
C PHE A 34 -17.60 1.01 -24.07
N GLU A 35 -16.39 1.02 -24.64
CA GLU A 35 -15.15 1.29 -23.89
C GLU A 35 -15.15 2.68 -23.23
N ARG A 36 -15.61 3.72 -23.96
CA ARG A 36 -15.72 5.08 -23.40
C ARG A 36 -16.70 5.13 -22.23
N LYS A 37 -17.84 4.47 -22.39
CA LYS A 37 -18.92 4.40 -21.40
C LYS A 37 -18.45 3.67 -20.14
N TRP A 38 -17.77 2.53 -20.32
CA TRP A 38 -17.13 1.78 -19.23
C TRP A 38 -16.05 2.60 -18.51
N GLY A 39 -15.20 3.30 -19.26
CA GLY A 39 -14.18 4.19 -18.70
C GLY A 39 -14.76 5.32 -17.86
N ASN A 40 -15.86 5.94 -18.31
CA ASN A 40 -16.58 6.97 -17.54
C ASN A 40 -17.12 6.41 -16.22
N ARG A 41 -17.70 5.22 -16.24
CA ARG A 41 -18.25 4.56 -15.04
C ARG A 41 -17.16 4.23 -14.02
N LEU A 42 -16.02 3.69 -14.48
CA LEU A 42 -14.84 3.49 -13.63
C LEU A 42 -14.34 4.80 -13.02
N TYR A 43 -14.31 5.88 -13.80
CA TYR A 43 -13.89 7.20 -13.32
C TYR A 43 -14.83 7.74 -12.23
N GLN A 44 -16.15 7.65 -12.43
CA GLN A 44 -17.14 8.04 -11.42
C GLN A 44 -16.95 7.26 -10.12
N LEU A 45 -16.83 5.93 -10.22
CA LEU A 45 -16.67 5.07 -9.05
C LEU A 45 -15.38 5.36 -8.29
N ARG A 46 -14.29 5.63 -9.03
CA ARG A 46 -13.02 6.07 -8.44
C ARG A 46 -13.17 7.38 -7.68
N ALA A 47 -13.89 8.36 -8.23
CA ALA A 47 -14.12 9.64 -7.59
C ALA A 47 -14.93 9.47 -6.29
N LEU A 48 -15.98 8.65 -6.32
CA LEU A 48 -16.78 8.30 -5.13
C LEU A 48 -15.94 7.59 -4.07
N TYR A 49 -15.14 6.59 -4.46
CA TYR A 49 -14.25 5.86 -3.56
C TYR A 49 -13.19 6.78 -2.93
N THR A 50 -12.58 7.66 -3.72
CA THR A 50 -11.60 8.64 -3.22
C THR A 50 -12.23 9.59 -2.21
N THR A 51 -13.44 10.08 -2.51
CA THR A 51 -14.20 10.95 -1.60
C THR A 51 -14.53 10.21 -0.30
N PHE A 52 -14.95 8.95 -0.40
CA PHE A 52 -15.21 8.09 0.75
C PHE A 52 -13.98 7.87 1.64
N LEU A 53 -12.81 7.63 1.05
CA LEU A 53 -11.55 7.47 1.78
C LEU A 53 -11.05 8.76 2.44
N GLN A 54 -11.37 9.92 1.87
CA GLN A 54 -11.00 11.23 2.43
C GLN A 54 -11.97 11.69 3.52
N LYS A 55 -13.26 11.39 3.36
CA LYS A 55 -14.30 11.74 4.33
C LYS A 55 -14.03 11.05 5.67
N ASP A 56 -13.93 11.85 6.73
CA ASP A 56 -13.72 11.38 8.11
C ASP A 56 -12.46 10.51 8.31
N ARG A 57 -11.46 10.59 7.42
CA ARG A 57 -10.24 9.78 7.46
C ARG A 57 -9.44 9.91 8.77
N ASN A 58 -9.56 11.06 9.44
CA ASN A 58 -8.89 11.31 10.71
C ASN A 58 -9.67 10.77 11.92
N ILE A 59 -10.94 10.42 11.72
CA ILE A 59 -11.84 9.91 12.74
C ILE A 59 -11.94 8.39 12.59
N ASP A 60 -12.23 7.89 11.40
CA ASP A 60 -12.26 6.46 11.08
C ASP A 60 -10.90 6.00 10.54
N LEU A 61 -10.05 5.52 11.44
CA LEU A 61 -8.69 5.07 11.13
C LEU A 61 -8.67 3.88 10.16
N ARG A 62 -9.73 3.07 10.10
CA ARG A 62 -9.83 1.92 9.19
C ARG A 62 -9.71 2.35 7.73
N LYS A 63 -10.16 3.55 7.38
CA LYS A 63 -10.04 4.09 6.01
C LYS A 63 -8.60 4.29 5.54
N ARG A 64 -7.63 4.32 6.46
CA ARG A 64 -6.21 4.49 6.15
C ARG A 64 -5.56 3.20 5.67
N THR A 65 -6.07 2.06 6.09
CA THR A 65 -5.56 0.73 5.74
C THR A 65 -6.37 0.05 4.64
N LEU A 66 -7.53 0.62 4.26
CA LEU A 66 -8.29 0.19 3.08
C LEU A 66 -7.44 0.22 1.79
N PRO A 67 -7.75 -0.66 0.82
CA PRO A 67 -7.00 -0.74 -0.43
C PRO A 67 -6.95 0.59 -1.21
N GLY A 68 -5.86 0.81 -1.95
CA GLY A 68 -5.81 1.84 -3.00
C GLY A 68 -6.77 1.52 -4.14
N TRP A 69 -6.99 2.45 -5.08
CA TRP A 69 -7.92 2.20 -6.19
C TRP A 69 -7.50 0.99 -7.05
N GLY A 70 -6.20 0.75 -7.24
CA GLY A 70 -5.67 -0.41 -7.98
C GLY A 70 -6.17 -1.77 -7.45
N ASP A 71 -6.26 -1.91 -6.12
CA ASP A 71 -6.80 -3.12 -5.46
C ASP A 71 -8.32 -3.01 -5.25
N ALA A 72 -8.82 -1.82 -4.90
CA ALA A 72 -10.25 -1.61 -4.62
C ALA A 72 -11.12 -1.93 -5.85
N ALA A 73 -10.65 -1.61 -7.06
CA ALA A 73 -11.33 -1.97 -8.31
C ALA A 73 -11.51 -3.50 -8.49
N GLN A 74 -10.77 -4.33 -7.75
CA GLN A 74 -10.87 -5.79 -7.78
C GLN A 74 -11.80 -6.35 -6.71
N LEU A 75 -12.28 -5.54 -5.76
CA LEU A 75 -13.23 -5.97 -4.74
C LEU A 75 -14.54 -6.40 -5.38
N GLY A 76 -15.10 -7.52 -4.94
CA GLY A 76 -16.32 -8.09 -5.50
C GLY A 76 -17.51 -7.14 -5.39
N CYS A 77 -17.60 -6.33 -4.32
CA CYS A 77 -18.66 -5.33 -4.16
C CYS A 77 -18.54 -4.19 -5.19
N ILE A 78 -17.32 -3.75 -5.48
CA ILE A 78 -17.03 -2.70 -6.47
C ILE A 78 -17.25 -3.23 -7.88
N GLN A 79 -16.82 -4.45 -8.18
CA GLN A 79 -17.10 -5.12 -9.45
C GLN A 79 -18.60 -5.33 -9.68
N SER A 80 -19.33 -5.75 -8.64
CA SER A 80 -20.78 -5.92 -8.71
C SER A 80 -21.47 -4.59 -9.00
N LEU A 81 -21.07 -3.50 -8.34
CA LEU A 81 -21.62 -2.17 -8.62
C LEU A 81 -21.28 -1.70 -10.05
N LEU A 82 -20.09 -2.03 -10.56
CA LEU A 82 -19.70 -1.71 -11.93
C LEU A 82 -20.57 -2.43 -12.97
N THR A 83 -21.00 -3.67 -12.70
CA THR A 83 -21.75 -4.51 -13.65
C THR A 83 -23.26 -4.55 -13.42
N ALA A 84 -23.77 -4.03 -12.30
CA ALA A 84 -25.18 -4.10 -11.93
C ALA A 84 -26.14 -3.36 -12.88
N GLN A 85 -25.67 -2.31 -13.56
CA GLN A 85 -26.47 -1.55 -14.52
C GLN A 85 -25.79 -1.44 -15.87
N GLU A 86 -26.55 -1.04 -16.90
CA GLU A 86 -25.99 -0.75 -18.21
C GLU A 86 -24.85 0.29 -18.11
N PRO A 87 -23.81 0.20 -18.95
CA PRO A 87 -22.70 1.16 -18.94
C PRO A 87 -23.10 2.63 -19.17
N GLN A 88 -24.37 2.90 -19.53
CA GLN A 88 -24.91 4.27 -19.68
C GLN A 88 -25.35 4.90 -18.38
N ALA A 89 -25.76 4.09 -17.42
CA ALA A 89 -26.26 4.60 -16.18
C ALA A 89 -25.08 5.13 -15.35
N ASP A 90 -25.23 6.34 -14.86
CA ASP A 90 -24.29 6.93 -13.91
C ASP A 90 -24.42 6.20 -12.57
N ILE A 91 -23.29 5.99 -11.88
CA ILE A 91 -23.31 5.47 -10.51
C ILE A 91 -23.66 6.61 -9.57
N THR A 92 -24.76 6.45 -8.85
CA THR A 92 -25.21 7.45 -7.89
C THR A 92 -24.45 7.34 -6.55
N PRO A 93 -24.34 8.43 -5.78
CA PRO A 93 -23.75 8.38 -4.45
C PRO A 93 -24.45 7.41 -3.49
N ASP A 94 -25.77 7.24 -3.63
CA ASP A 94 -26.58 6.38 -2.77
C ASP A 94 -26.30 4.90 -3.03
N GLU A 95 -26.16 4.51 -4.29
CA GLU A 95 -25.74 3.14 -4.66
C GLU A 95 -24.33 2.83 -4.14
N PHE A 96 -23.42 3.81 -4.21
CA PHE A 96 -22.10 3.65 -3.63
C PHE A 96 -22.16 3.58 -2.09
N ALA A 97 -23.02 4.36 -1.45
CA ALA A 97 -23.22 4.30 -0.01
C ALA A 97 -23.72 2.93 0.46
N ALA A 98 -24.60 2.29 -0.33
CA ALA A 98 -25.13 0.97 -0.04
C ALA A 98 -24.05 -0.14 0.08
N ILE A 99 -22.93 -0.01 -0.63
CA ILE A 99 -21.84 -1.00 -0.60
C ILE A 99 -20.71 -0.68 0.40
N GLN A 100 -20.80 0.41 1.18
CA GLN A 100 -19.69 0.82 2.06
C GLN A 100 -19.39 -0.22 3.15
N ALA A 101 -20.40 -0.89 3.69
CA ALA A 101 -20.21 -1.96 4.66
C ALA A 101 -19.41 -3.12 4.06
N ASP A 102 -19.71 -3.51 2.82
CA ASP A 102 -19.01 -4.58 2.11
C ASP A 102 -17.57 -4.17 1.76
N ILE A 103 -17.32 -2.90 1.44
CA ILE A 103 -15.97 -2.37 1.25
C ILE A 103 -15.13 -2.55 2.51
N PHE A 104 -15.69 -2.31 3.69
CA PHE A 104 -14.97 -2.55 4.94
C PHE A 104 -14.72 -4.04 5.20
N ALA A 105 -15.71 -4.89 4.94
CA ALA A 105 -15.58 -6.33 5.13
C ALA A 105 -14.48 -6.92 4.23
N GLN A 106 -14.53 -6.65 2.93
CA GLN A 106 -13.51 -7.12 1.97
C GLN A 106 -12.17 -6.40 2.16
N GLY A 107 -12.20 -5.15 2.62
CA GLY A 107 -11.02 -4.39 2.99
C GLY A 107 -10.25 -5.01 4.17
N ALA A 108 -10.94 -5.65 5.12
CA ALA A 108 -10.28 -6.35 6.23
C ALA A 108 -9.50 -7.60 5.76
N GLU A 109 -9.99 -8.30 4.75
CA GLU A 109 -9.27 -9.41 4.12
C GLU A 109 -7.99 -8.92 3.42
N PHE A 110 -8.10 -7.81 2.68
CA PHE A 110 -6.95 -7.13 2.08
C PHE A 110 -5.92 -6.73 3.14
N GLU A 111 -6.37 -6.10 4.22
CA GLU A 111 -5.50 -5.66 5.31
C GLU A 111 -4.75 -6.85 5.94
N THR A 112 -5.47 -7.94 6.24
CA THR A 112 -4.88 -9.17 6.80
C THR A 112 -3.79 -9.72 5.89
N LYS A 113 -4.09 -9.85 4.59
CA LYS A 113 -3.12 -10.33 3.60
C LYS A 113 -1.89 -9.42 3.54
N ALA A 114 -2.08 -8.10 3.47
CA ALA A 114 -0.98 -7.16 3.37
C ALA A 114 -0.09 -7.18 4.63
N ARG A 115 -0.69 -7.36 5.81
CA ARG A 115 0.03 -7.54 7.08
C ARG A 115 0.85 -8.83 7.05
N ASP A 116 0.28 -9.94 6.62
CA ASP A 116 1.02 -11.20 6.53
C ASP A 116 2.22 -11.12 5.58
N GLU A 117 2.06 -10.49 4.41
CA GLU A 117 3.18 -10.28 3.48
C GLU A 117 4.28 -9.38 4.09
N LEU A 118 3.90 -8.33 4.82
CA LEU A 118 4.86 -7.47 5.52
C LEU A 118 5.55 -8.20 6.70
N ALA A 119 4.83 -9.08 7.39
CA ALA A 119 5.39 -9.89 8.48
C ALA A 119 6.40 -10.91 7.93
N VAL A 120 6.13 -11.52 6.78
CA VAL A 120 7.09 -12.38 6.06
C VAL A 120 8.36 -11.60 5.74
N LEU A 121 8.24 -10.39 5.18
CA LEU A 121 9.39 -9.55 4.86
C LEU A 121 10.27 -9.26 6.10
N LEU A 122 9.67 -9.01 7.27
CA LEU A 122 10.42 -8.80 8.51
C LEU A 122 11.18 -10.06 8.97
N ARG A 123 10.58 -11.24 8.84
CA ARG A 123 11.21 -12.51 9.21
C ARG A 123 12.38 -12.85 8.29
N GLU A 124 12.24 -12.59 6.99
CA GLU A 124 13.28 -12.79 5.99
C GLU A 124 14.50 -11.89 6.28
N GLU A 125 14.28 -10.59 6.51
CA GLU A 125 15.36 -9.66 6.83
C GLU A 125 16.09 -10.05 8.13
N GLY A 126 15.35 -10.44 9.18
CA GLY A 126 15.93 -10.91 10.43
C GLY A 126 16.80 -12.16 10.28
N SER A 127 16.41 -13.06 9.36
CA SER A 127 17.15 -14.30 9.07
C SER A 127 18.49 -14.00 8.38
N ILE A 128 18.53 -13.03 7.47
CA ILE A 128 19.75 -12.62 6.76
C ILE A 128 20.79 -12.07 7.74
N VAL A 129 20.36 -11.20 8.67
CA VAL A 129 21.26 -10.59 9.67
C VAL A 129 21.88 -11.66 10.58
N SER A 130 21.12 -12.68 10.99
CA SER A 130 21.63 -13.77 11.84
C SER A 130 22.67 -14.65 11.13
N GLN A 131 22.55 -14.85 9.81
CA GLN A 131 23.50 -15.66 9.05
C GLN A 131 24.86 -14.97 8.88
N HIS A 132 24.85 -13.64 8.67
CA HIS A 132 26.09 -12.87 8.53
C HIS A 132 26.93 -12.80 9.82
N ALA A 133 26.30 -12.82 10.99
CA ALA A 133 27.02 -12.80 12.26
C ALA A 133 27.82 -14.08 12.54
N SER A 134 27.51 -15.19 11.87
CA SER A 134 28.04 -16.53 12.19
C SER A 134 29.27 -16.94 11.36
N THR A 135 29.71 -16.14 10.39
CA THR A 135 30.78 -16.53 9.44
C THR A 135 32.18 -15.97 9.73
N SER A 136 32.38 -15.20 10.81
CA SER A 136 33.64 -14.45 11.02
C SER A 136 34.68 -15.07 11.96
N THR A 137 34.54 -16.30 12.47
CA THR A 137 35.61 -16.88 13.32
C THR A 137 35.77 -18.39 13.14
N LYS A 138 36.46 -18.80 12.07
CA LYS A 138 37.17 -20.08 12.03
C LYS A 138 38.68 -19.83 12.02
N ARG A 139 39.26 -19.65 13.21
CA ARG A 139 40.61 -20.12 13.50
C ARG A 139 40.49 -21.53 14.08
N SER A 140 41.00 -22.48 13.32
CA SER A 140 41.10 -23.90 13.64
C SER A 140 41.68 -24.12 15.04
N THR A 141 40.90 -24.73 15.93
CA THR A 141 41.40 -25.58 17.01
C THR A 141 40.57 -26.85 17.05
N GLU A 142 41.29 -27.97 17.04
CA GLU A 142 40.83 -29.32 16.81
C GLU A 142 40.17 -29.87 18.07
N GLY A 143 38.84 -30.03 18.07
CA GLY A 143 38.07 -30.43 19.24
C GLY A 143 36.90 -31.35 18.89
N LYS A 144 37.09 -32.65 19.12
CA LYS A 144 36.14 -33.74 18.86
C LYS A 144 35.05 -33.75 19.94
N GLY A 145 33.82 -33.32 19.63
CA GLY A 145 32.76 -33.28 20.65
C GLY A 145 31.32 -33.06 20.15
N LYS A 146 30.56 -34.16 20.16
CA LYS A 146 29.12 -34.29 20.48
C LYS A 146 28.09 -33.44 19.72
N LYS A 147 27.40 -34.13 18.82
CA LYS A 147 26.16 -33.78 18.12
C LYS A 147 25.08 -33.34 19.12
N ILE A 148 24.69 -32.06 19.09
CA ILE A 148 23.48 -31.55 19.76
C ILE A 148 22.47 -31.18 18.67
N THR A 149 21.41 -31.97 18.60
CA THR A 149 20.16 -31.64 17.92
C THR A 149 19.46 -30.52 18.68
N SER A 150 19.29 -29.35 18.06
CA SER A 150 18.36 -28.31 18.54
C SER A 150 17.31 -28.03 17.47
N ALA A 151 16.29 -28.90 17.44
CA ALA A 151 14.97 -28.55 16.93
C ALA A 151 14.23 -27.86 18.09
N ALA A 152 14.59 -26.60 18.36
CA ALA A 152 13.86 -25.79 19.32
C ALA A 152 12.74 -25.06 18.58
N ASP A 153 11.55 -25.19 19.14
CA ASP A 153 10.29 -24.60 18.71
C ASP A 153 10.44 -23.13 18.29
N ASN A 154 10.56 -22.88 16.99
CA ASN A 154 10.26 -21.56 16.43
C ASN A 154 8.73 -21.46 16.40
N ALA A 155 8.13 -21.23 17.56
CA ALA A 155 6.74 -20.79 17.61
C ALA A 155 6.63 -19.58 16.69
N VAL A 156 5.91 -19.76 15.57
CA VAL A 156 5.74 -18.72 14.56
C VAL A 156 5.07 -17.55 15.28
N GLU A 157 5.85 -16.52 15.55
CA GLU A 157 5.34 -15.33 16.20
C GLU A 157 4.21 -14.78 15.32
N ASP A 158 3.07 -14.55 15.97
CA ASP A 158 1.87 -14.00 15.36
C ASP A 158 2.18 -12.67 14.64
N SER A 159 1.64 -12.52 13.42
CA SER A 159 1.91 -11.38 12.53
C SER A 159 1.62 -10.05 13.23
N ASP A 160 0.57 -9.98 14.06
CA ASP A 160 0.19 -8.77 14.78
C ASP A 160 1.23 -8.40 15.82
N THR A 161 1.74 -9.38 16.57
CA THR A 161 2.75 -9.15 17.58
C THR A 161 4.06 -8.66 16.94
N LEU A 162 4.44 -9.26 15.81
CA LEU A 162 5.65 -8.89 15.07
C LEU A 162 5.56 -7.46 14.51
N LEU A 163 4.45 -7.12 13.85
CA LEU A 163 4.25 -5.81 13.20
C LEU A 163 4.02 -4.66 14.20
N ASN A 164 3.62 -4.97 15.43
CA ASN A 164 3.45 -3.98 16.49
C ASN A 164 4.74 -3.69 17.27
N ARG A 165 5.89 -4.28 16.89
CA ARG A 165 7.18 -3.93 17.47
C ARG A 165 7.61 -2.53 17.03
N PRO A 166 8.28 -1.73 17.88
CA PRO A 166 8.78 -0.41 17.50
C PRO A 166 9.79 -0.47 16.35
N THR A 167 10.50 -1.59 16.21
CA THR A 167 11.48 -1.84 15.16
C THR A 167 10.88 -2.31 13.83
N ALA A 168 9.58 -2.64 13.79
CA ALA A 168 8.86 -3.09 12.60
C ALA A 168 8.49 -1.90 11.69
N LEU A 169 9.53 -1.24 11.17
CA LEU A 169 9.41 -0.10 10.28
C LEU A 169 9.76 -0.48 8.84
N PHE A 170 9.09 0.17 7.89
CA PHE A 170 9.18 -0.07 6.47
C PHE A 170 9.50 1.21 5.71
N LYS A 171 10.04 1.08 4.49
CA LYS A 171 10.17 2.17 3.53
C LYS A 171 9.67 1.73 2.16
N CYS A 172 9.09 2.65 1.40
CA CYS A 172 8.80 2.46 -0.01
C CYS A 172 10.07 2.76 -0.83
N VAL A 173 10.48 1.85 -1.71
CA VAL A 173 11.67 2.00 -2.56
C VAL A 173 11.38 2.69 -3.90
N LEU A 174 10.09 2.84 -4.25
CA LEU A 174 9.68 3.52 -5.49
C LEU A 174 9.84 5.03 -5.39
N GLU A 175 9.79 5.58 -4.19
CA GLU A 175 10.09 6.97 -3.93
C GLU A 175 11.50 7.10 -3.35
N SER A 176 12.23 8.16 -3.70
CA SER A 176 13.50 8.52 -3.05
C SER A 176 13.32 8.97 -1.59
N ASN A 177 12.15 8.71 -1.01
CA ASN A 177 11.77 9.14 0.32
C ASN A 177 12.49 8.29 1.37
N ARG A 178 13.23 8.96 2.25
CA ARG A 178 13.91 8.33 3.38
C ARG A 178 12.99 8.06 4.56
N HIS A 179 11.67 8.09 4.34
CA HIS A 179 10.67 7.97 5.38
C HIS A 179 10.53 6.52 5.84
N ALA A 180 10.41 6.37 7.15
CA ALA A 180 10.08 5.12 7.80
C ALA A 180 8.60 5.14 8.16
N PHE A 181 7.90 4.05 7.86
CA PHE A 181 6.47 3.89 8.05
C PHE A 181 6.22 2.68 8.96
N SER A 182 5.19 2.76 9.81
CA SER A 182 4.56 1.57 10.37
C SER A 182 3.89 0.75 9.26
N TRP A 183 3.45 -0.47 9.53
CA TRP A 183 2.71 -1.26 8.54
C TRP A 183 1.44 -0.53 8.07
N ALA A 184 0.70 0.11 8.98
CA ALA A 184 -0.49 0.89 8.62
C ALA A 184 -0.09 2.14 7.82
N GLY A 185 1.03 2.77 8.19
CA GLY A 185 1.59 3.91 7.48
C GLY A 185 2.02 3.58 6.04
N VAL A 186 2.54 2.38 5.78
CA VAL A 186 2.93 1.98 4.41
C VAL A 186 1.71 1.71 3.54
N LEU A 187 0.63 1.14 4.09
CA LEU A 187 -0.64 0.99 3.37
C LEU A 187 -1.27 2.35 3.07
N GLU A 188 -1.30 3.27 4.04
CA GLU A 188 -1.77 4.63 3.82
C GLU A 188 -0.93 5.35 2.76
N HIS A 189 0.39 5.23 2.82
CA HIS A 189 1.30 5.77 1.83
C HIS A 189 0.99 5.21 0.44
N TRP A 190 0.84 3.89 0.32
CA TRP A 190 0.53 3.22 -0.93
C TRP A 190 -0.80 3.71 -1.52
N GLN A 191 -1.83 3.80 -0.68
CA GLN A 191 -3.15 4.30 -1.07
C GLN A 191 -3.10 5.72 -1.64
N GLN A 192 -2.21 6.58 -1.14
CA GLN A 192 -2.10 7.99 -1.57
C GLN A 192 -1.12 8.21 -2.73
N LYS A 193 -0.02 7.47 -2.78
CA LYS A 193 1.10 7.71 -3.71
C LYS A 193 1.13 6.73 -4.87
N HIS A 194 0.51 5.58 -4.69
CA HIS A 194 0.46 4.50 -5.68
C HIS A 194 -1.00 4.12 -5.99
N VAL A 195 -1.87 5.13 -6.09
CA VAL A 195 -3.33 5.00 -6.24
C VAL A 195 -3.73 3.97 -7.31
N HIS A 196 -2.95 3.87 -8.39
CA HIS A 196 -3.24 3.03 -9.55
C HIS A 196 -2.57 1.64 -9.52
N SER A 197 -1.64 1.43 -8.61
CA SER A 197 -0.88 0.19 -8.53
C SER A 197 -1.48 -0.72 -7.48
N PRO A 198 -1.71 -2.01 -7.77
CA PRO A 198 -2.07 -2.95 -6.73
C PRO A 198 -0.94 -3.04 -5.70
N PHE A 199 -1.29 -3.21 -4.43
CA PHE A 199 -0.32 -3.36 -3.36
C PHE A 199 0.53 -4.61 -3.59
N THR A 200 1.84 -4.42 -3.49
CA THR A 200 2.80 -5.52 -3.52
C THR A 200 3.92 -5.22 -2.53
N VAL A 201 4.47 -6.24 -1.88
CA VAL A 201 5.58 -6.06 -0.93
C VAL A 201 6.93 -5.90 -1.61
N LYS A 202 7.09 -6.29 -2.88
CA LYS A 202 8.35 -6.13 -3.63
C LYS A 202 8.98 -4.71 -3.57
N PRO A 203 8.21 -3.62 -3.73
CA PRO A 203 8.70 -2.25 -3.55
C PRO A 203 8.78 -1.77 -2.10
N VAL A 204 8.61 -2.64 -1.11
CA VAL A 204 8.72 -2.33 0.31
C VAL A 204 9.98 -3.00 0.86
N ALA A 205 10.74 -2.25 1.65
CA ALA A 205 11.92 -2.77 2.34
C ALA A 205 11.83 -2.48 3.84
N VAL A 206 12.42 -3.36 4.64
CA VAL A 206 12.58 -3.13 6.09
C VAL A 206 13.49 -1.92 6.31
N TYR A 207 13.07 -1.01 7.17
CA TYR A 207 13.84 0.18 7.49
C TYR A 207 14.82 -0.12 8.63
N ALA A 208 16.10 -0.32 8.27
CA ALA A 208 17.18 -0.57 9.20
C ALA A 208 17.38 0.64 10.14
N SER A 209 16.76 0.60 11.32
CA SER A 209 16.81 1.69 12.30
C SER A 209 16.83 1.20 13.75
N ILE A 210 17.18 -0.07 13.99
CA ILE A 210 17.13 -0.69 15.32
C ILE A 210 17.84 0.20 16.36
N ALA A 211 19.04 0.69 16.06
CA ALA A 211 19.79 1.57 16.97
C ALA A 211 19.07 2.92 17.22
N SER A 212 18.55 3.55 16.17
CA SER A 212 17.80 4.82 16.30
C SER A 212 16.50 4.64 17.07
N MET A 213 15.81 3.52 16.87
CA MET A 213 14.57 3.19 17.57
C MET A 213 14.82 2.88 19.05
N LYS A 214 15.85 2.10 19.39
CA LYS A 214 16.22 1.85 20.79
C LYS A 214 16.50 3.14 21.55
N ARG A 215 17.28 4.05 20.95
CA ARG A 215 17.53 5.38 21.54
C ARG A 215 16.24 6.18 21.69
N LEU A 216 15.32 6.11 20.72
CA LEU A 216 14.03 6.77 20.84
C LEU A 216 13.23 6.23 22.01
N LEU A 217 13.15 4.92 22.17
CA LEU A 217 12.46 4.29 23.30
C LEU A 217 13.08 4.73 24.64
N GLU A 218 14.42 4.72 24.74
CA GLU A 218 15.14 5.20 25.92
C GLU A 218 14.82 6.66 26.27
N VAL A 219 14.84 7.56 25.28
CA VAL A 219 14.49 8.99 25.45
C VAL A 219 13.03 9.17 25.88
N LEU A 220 12.13 8.31 25.39
CA LEU A 220 10.72 8.32 25.78
C LEU A 220 10.46 7.59 27.11
N GLY A 221 11.48 6.98 27.73
CA GLY A 221 11.34 6.17 28.95
C GLY A 221 10.54 4.89 28.73
N LEU A 222 10.50 4.38 27.49
CA LEU A 222 9.80 3.16 27.11
C LEU A 222 10.76 1.95 27.08
N PRO A 223 10.30 0.76 27.47
CA PRO A 223 11.11 -0.46 27.35
C PRO A 223 11.26 -0.90 25.88
N ASP A 224 12.28 -1.72 25.59
CA ASP A 224 12.49 -2.34 24.27
C ASP A 224 11.29 -3.21 23.79
N THR A 225 10.43 -3.62 24.73
CA THR A 225 9.21 -4.41 24.50
C THR A 225 7.95 -3.55 24.32
N ALA A 226 8.06 -2.22 24.36
CA ALA A 226 6.93 -1.32 24.17
C ALA A 226 6.24 -1.56 22.83
N ARG A 227 4.94 -1.30 22.74
CA ARG A 227 4.21 -1.42 21.47
C ARG A 227 4.41 -0.17 20.62
N LEU A 228 4.40 -0.33 19.29
CA LEU A 228 4.47 0.79 18.35
C LEU A 228 3.33 1.79 18.57
N SER A 229 2.14 1.31 18.96
CA SER A 229 0.99 2.15 19.29
C SER A 229 1.24 3.07 20.49
N GLU A 230 2.05 2.65 21.47
CA GLU A 230 2.44 3.48 22.61
C GLU A 230 3.34 4.62 22.15
N VAL A 231 4.32 4.31 21.29
CA VAL A 231 5.21 5.31 20.66
C VAL A 231 4.38 6.30 19.83
N GLU A 232 3.43 5.82 19.04
CA GLU A 232 2.53 6.66 18.24
C GLU A 232 1.62 7.54 19.09
N THR A 233 1.14 7.03 20.23
CA THR A 233 0.30 7.78 21.17
C THR A 233 1.10 8.90 21.81
N LEU A 234 2.32 8.64 22.30
CA LEU A 234 3.21 9.66 22.83
C LEU A 234 3.55 10.72 21.78
N ALA A 235 3.83 10.28 20.54
CA ALA A 235 4.05 11.18 19.40
C ALA A 235 2.83 12.03 19.05
N ALA A 236 1.61 11.54 19.36
CA ALA A 236 0.37 12.25 19.13
C ALA A 236 0.03 13.26 20.24
N CYS A 237 0.46 12.98 21.49
CA CYS A 237 0.12 13.75 22.68
C CYS A 237 0.96 15.01 22.90
N GLY A 238 2.06 15.24 22.18
CA GLY A 238 2.82 16.50 22.32
C GLY A 238 4.03 16.66 21.41
N GLU A 239 4.60 17.87 21.39
CA GLU A 239 5.97 18.12 20.93
C GLU A 239 6.91 17.43 21.94
N PRO A 240 7.73 16.45 21.54
CA PRO A 240 8.65 15.84 22.47
C PRO A 240 9.64 16.91 22.94
N ILE A 241 9.79 17.01 24.26
CA ILE A 241 10.75 17.91 24.88
C ILE A 241 11.96 17.04 25.22
N CYS A 242 13.12 17.39 24.67
CA CYS A 242 14.39 16.77 25.09
C CYS A 242 14.53 16.91 26.62
N THR A 243 15.14 15.94 27.29
CA THR A 243 15.52 16.08 28.71
C THR A 243 16.39 17.32 28.97
N CYS A 244 17.05 17.83 27.94
CA CYS A 244 17.78 19.09 27.90
C CYS A 244 16.92 20.37 27.79
N GLY A 245 15.59 20.27 27.72
CA GLY A 245 14.66 21.38 27.59
C GLY A 245 14.50 21.94 26.16
N THR A 246 15.30 21.47 25.20
CA THR A 246 15.22 21.90 23.80
C THR A 246 13.93 21.37 23.15
N ARG A 247 13.10 22.30 22.64
CA ARG A 247 11.93 21.96 21.85
C ARG A 247 12.32 21.44 20.48
N LEU A 248 11.61 20.43 20.03
CA LEU A 248 11.68 19.90 18.68
C LEU A 248 11.13 20.93 17.67
N GLN A 249 12.01 21.68 16.99
CA GLN A 249 11.60 22.45 15.82
C GLN A 249 11.31 21.49 14.64
N THR A 250 10.04 21.19 14.41
CA THR A 250 9.62 20.52 13.19
C THR A 250 9.77 21.48 12.01
N TYR A 251 10.82 21.31 11.20
CA TYR A 251 10.95 22.04 9.93
C TYR A 251 9.77 21.66 9.02
N ALA A 252 8.87 22.62 8.83
CA ALA A 252 7.58 22.44 8.21
C ALA A 252 7.67 22.40 6.68
N THR A 253 7.68 21.20 6.12
CA THR A 253 6.88 20.90 4.93
C THR A 253 5.83 19.90 5.37
N ARG A 254 4.54 20.26 5.27
CA ARG A 254 3.44 19.39 5.72
C ARG A 254 3.14 18.36 4.62
N PRO A 255 3.54 17.07 4.75
CA PRO A 255 2.99 16.04 3.87
C PRO A 255 1.50 15.84 4.17
N THR A 256 0.75 15.42 3.16
CA THR A 256 -0.70 15.20 3.24
C THR A 256 -1.10 14.08 4.20
N ALA A 257 -0.20 13.15 4.53
CA ALA A 257 -0.40 12.08 5.52
C ALA A 257 0.16 12.47 6.90
N LYS A 258 -0.71 12.91 7.81
CA LYS A 258 -0.31 13.43 9.14
C LYS A 258 0.30 12.38 10.08
N HIS A 259 -0.02 11.09 9.93
CA HIS A 259 0.49 10.03 10.82
C HIS A 259 1.86 9.50 10.42
N CYS A 260 2.16 9.35 9.13
CA CYS A 260 3.45 8.90 8.64
C CYS A 260 4.62 9.79 9.10
N TYR A 261 4.35 11.08 9.36
CA TYR A 261 5.36 12.02 9.83
C TYR A 261 5.71 11.86 11.31
N ARG A 262 4.79 11.39 12.18
CA ARG A 262 5.00 11.46 13.64
C ARG A 262 6.13 10.55 14.10
N VAL A 263 6.07 9.25 13.81
CA VAL A 263 7.15 8.31 14.16
C VAL A 263 8.44 8.65 13.41
N TYR A 264 8.34 9.01 12.12
CA TYR A 264 9.51 9.39 11.33
C TYR A 264 10.23 10.65 11.88
N SER A 265 9.48 11.67 12.29
CA SER A 265 10.05 12.91 12.85
C SER A 265 10.82 12.64 14.14
N LEU A 266 10.31 11.72 14.98
CA LEU A 266 10.97 11.27 16.19
C LEU A 266 12.28 10.53 15.89
N VAL A 267 12.25 9.58 14.95
CA VAL A 267 13.43 8.79 14.57
C VAL A 267 14.51 9.66 13.93
N ARG A 268 14.14 10.61 13.06
CA ARG A 268 15.09 11.50 12.37
C ARG A 268 15.76 12.49 13.34
N PHE A 269 15.03 13.00 14.32
CA PHE A 269 15.59 13.93 15.31
C PHE A 269 16.71 13.29 16.14
N ASN A 270 16.50 12.06 16.61
CA ASN A 270 17.51 11.33 17.37
C ASN A 270 18.77 11.04 16.54
N ALA A 271 18.64 10.89 15.21
CA ALA A 271 19.80 10.77 14.34
C ALA A 271 20.59 12.08 14.22
N THR A 272 19.90 13.24 14.19
CA THR A 272 20.53 14.57 14.05
C THR A 272 21.17 15.11 15.33
N LEU A 273 20.62 14.82 16.52
CA LEU A 273 21.19 15.26 17.80
C LEU A 273 22.62 14.74 18.04
N VAL A 274 22.99 13.63 17.39
CA VAL A 274 24.30 12.99 17.55
C VAL A 274 25.32 13.54 16.56
N SER A 275 24.88 14.00 15.39
CA SER A 275 25.79 14.55 14.36
C SER A 275 26.38 15.91 14.73
N SER A 276 25.93 16.56 15.81
CA SER A 276 26.41 17.87 16.25
C SER A 276 27.30 17.83 17.49
N VAL A 277 27.68 16.64 17.97
CA VAL A 277 28.50 16.47 19.19
C VAL A 277 29.91 15.92 18.88
N ASP A 278 30.23 15.72 17.60
CA ASP A 278 31.60 15.49 17.10
C ASP A 278 32.08 16.72 16.30
#